data_AF-A0A944UMJ3-F1
#
_entry.id   AF-A0A944UMJ3-F1
#
_cell.length_a   1.000
_cell.length_b   1.000
_cell.length_c   1.000
_cell.angle_alpha   90.00
_cell.angle_beta   90.00
_cell.angle_gamma   90.00
#
_symmetry.space_group_name_H-M   'P 1'
#
loop_
_entity.id
_entity.type
_entity.pdbx_description
1 polymer ?
#
loop_
_entity_poly.entity_id
_entity_poly.type
_entity_poly.pdbx_seq_one_letter_code
_entity_poly.pdbx_strand_id
1 'polypeptide(L)'
;MPPYTFHQRVENLYKSYFSDHEAVAINIEGDAIKIFIVDETNVDSASLELKINESCHVITFWDGYSQSEIIEVVSEKDASKTLKRFMKKLVKVINH
;
A
#
# COMPACT_ATOMS: atom_id res chain seq x y z
N MET A 1 -2.83 -22.52 14.83
CA MET A 1 -3.47 -21.31 14.27
C MET A 1 -3.51 -21.45 12.76
N PRO A 2 -4.60 -21.07 12.09
CA PRO A 2 -4.62 -20.99 10.63
C PRO A 2 -3.61 -19.92 10.16
N PRO A 3 -3.04 -20.05 8.95
CA PRO A 3 -2.18 -19.03 8.38
C PRO A 3 -2.97 -17.73 8.15
N TYR A 4 -2.31 -16.58 8.31
CA TYR A 4 -2.90 -15.28 7.98
C TYR A 4 -3.28 -15.23 6.50
N THR A 5 -4.44 -14.63 6.20
CA THR A 5 -4.83 -14.29 4.83
C THR A 5 -3.84 -13.30 4.21
N PHE A 6 -3.90 -13.10 2.89
CA PHE A 6 -3.08 -12.08 2.24
C PHE A 6 -3.39 -10.68 2.78
N HIS A 7 -4.68 -10.31 2.87
CA HIS A 7 -5.11 -9.03 3.46
C HIS A 7 -4.56 -8.81 4.87
N GLN A 8 -4.65 -9.80 5.76
CA GLN A 8 -4.07 -9.71 7.11
C GLN A 8 -2.55 -9.53 7.09
N ARG A 9 -1.84 -10.18 6.16
CA ARG A 9 -0.39 -9.98 6.00
C ARG A 9 -0.06 -8.57 5.52
N VAL A 10 -0.86 -7.99 4.62
CA VAL A 10 -0.68 -6.60 4.16
C VAL A 10 -0.99 -5.61 5.28
N GLU A 11 -2.06 -5.83 6.05
CA GLU A 11 -2.42 -4.99 7.20
C GLU A 11 -1.32 -5.03 8.29
N ASN A 12 -0.80 -6.22 8.60
CA ASN A 12 0.32 -6.36 9.54
C ASN A 12 1.58 -5.66 9.01
N LEU A 13 1.83 -5.73 7.70
CA LEU A 13 2.93 -5.02 7.08
C LEU A 13 2.72 -3.51 7.21
N TYR A 14 1.53 -2.98 6.92
CA TYR A 14 1.18 -1.58 7.15
C TYR A 14 1.47 -1.16 8.60
N LYS A 15 0.98 -1.92 9.59
CA LYS A 15 1.23 -1.65 11.01
C LYS A 15 2.72 -1.60 11.34
N SER A 16 3.54 -2.47 10.74
CA SER A 16 5.00 -2.48 10.97
C SER A 16 5.75 -1.26 10.42
N TYR A 17 5.16 -0.52 9.47
CA TYR A 17 5.75 0.70 8.91
C TYR A 17 5.15 1.98 9.48
N PHE A 18 3.87 1.96 9.86
CA PHE A 18 3.09 3.18 10.09
C PHE A 18 2.38 3.24 11.45
N SER A 19 2.62 2.29 12.38
CA SER A 19 1.99 2.33 13.72
C SER A 19 2.21 3.64 14.47
N ASP A 20 3.35 4.29 14.22
CA ASP A 20 3.77 5.52 14.90
C ASP A 20 3.57 6.76 14.01
N HIS A 21 2.92 6.60 12.84
CA HIS A 21 2.68 7.66 11.87
C HIS A 21 1.18 7.96 11.76
N GLU A 22 0.68 8.91 12.56
CA GLU A 22 -0.73 9.34 12.55
C GLU A 22 -1.20 9.90 11.20
N ALA A 23 -0.27 10.41 10.39
CA ALA A 23 -0.53 10.97 9.07
C ALA A 23 -0.73 9.92 7.97
N VAL A 24 -0.72 8.62 8.27
CA VAL A 24 -0.95 7.56 7.28
C VAL A 24 -2.12 6.70 7.72
N ALA A 25 -3.04 6.46 6.80
CA ALA A 25 -4.20 5.60 7.02
C ALA A 25 -4.20 4.44 6.02
N ILE A 26 -4.95 3.40 6.38
CA ILE A 26 -5.27 2.26 5.53
C ILE A 26 -6.78 2.12 5.40
N ASN A 27 -7.26 1.89 4.18
CA ASN A 27 -8.61 1.48 3.88
C ASN A 27 -8.59 0.12 3.18
N ILE A 28 -9.48 -0.78 3.58
CA ILE A 28 -9.60 -2.14 3.03
C ILE A 28 -11.05 -2.34 2.61
N GLU A 29 -11.27 -2.50 1.30
CA GLU A 29 -12.59 -2.63 0.69
C GLU A 29 -12.61 -3.84 -0.24
N GLY A 30 -13.15 -4.97 0.25
CA GLY A 30 -13.21 -6.22 -0.52
C GLY A 30 -11.80 -6.69 -0.92
N ASP A 31 -11.54 -6.70 -2.23
CA ASP A 31 -10.27 -7.09 -2.84
C ASP A 31 -9.31 -5.92 -3.09
N ALA A 32 -9.61 -4.75 -2.53
CA ALA A 32 -8.78 -3.56 -2.64
C ALA A 32 -8.24 -3.13 -1.27
N ILE A 33 -6.97 -2.70 -1.26
CA ILE A 33 -6.33 -2.03 -0.13
C ILE A 33 -5.77 -0.70 -0.63
N LYS A 34 -6.04 0.38 0.10
CA LYS A 34 -5.43 1.68 -0.13
C LYS A 34 -4.74 2.18 1.13
N ILE A 35 -3.48 2.53 1.02
CA ILE A 35 -2.69 3.19 2.05
C ILE A 35 -2.40 4.60 1.57
N PHE A 36 -2.74 5.61 2.36
CA PHE A 36 -2.70 7.00 1.91
C PHE A 36 -2.30 7.93 3.05
N ILE A 37 -1.70 9.06 2.67
CA ILE A 37 -1.37 10.13 3.61
C ILE A 37 -2.64 10.94 3.87
N VAL A 38 -2.93 11.21 5.14
CA VAL A 38 -4.03 12.05 5.58
C VAL A 38 -3.53 13.50 5.58
N ASP A 39 -3.84 14.23 4.52
CA ASP A 39 -3.52 15.65 4.37
C ASP A 39 -4.72 16.41 3.80
N GLU A 40 -5.34 17.26 4.61
CA GLU A 40 -6.49 18.08 4.21
C GLU A 40 -6.11 19.20 3.23
N THR A 41 -4.82 19.51 3.09
CA THR A 41 -4.31 20.56 2.22
C THR A 41 -3.82 20.03 0.87
N ASN A 42 -3.55 18.72 0.77
CA ASN A 42 -3.07 18.08 -0.45
C ASN A 42 -3.89 16.82 -0.78
N VAL A 43 -4.87 17.00 -1.66
CA VAL A 43 -5.75 15.93 -2.16
C VAL A 43 -4.98 14.88 -2.98
N ASP A 44 -3.89 15.28 -3.62
CA ASP A 44 -3.03 14.41 -4.43
C ASP A 44 -1.81 13.96 -3.62
N SER A 45 -1.99 13.62 -2.35
CA SER A 45 -0.86 13.09 -1.56
C SER A 45 -0.43 11.71 -2.06
N ALA A 46 0.85 11.38 -1.83
CA ALA A 46 1.38 10.08 -2.19
C ALA A 46 0.57 8.95 -1.53
N SER A 47 0.30 7.88 -2.29
CA SER A 47 -0.49 6.76 -1.82
C SER A 47 -0.08 5.45 -2.49
N LEU A 48 -0.51 4.34 -1.89
CA LEU A 48 -0.23 2.98 -2.34
C LEU A 48 -1.55 2.22 -2.42
N GLU A 49 -1.88 1.73 -3.60
CA GLU A 49 -3.07 0.95 -3.87
C GLU A 49 -2.68 -0.48 -4.26
N LEU A 50 -3.46 -1.43 -3.77
CA LEU A 50 -3.42 -2.83 -4.15
C LEU A 50 -4.83 -3.21 -4.58
N LYS A 51 -4.95 -3.82 -5.75
CA LYS A 51 -6.18 -4.43 -6.22
C LYS A 51 -5.91 -5.89 -6.58
N ILE A 52 -6.67 -6.79 -5.97
CA ILE A 52 -6.62 -8.22 -6.26
C ILE A 52 -7.68 -8.50 -7.33
N ASN A 53 -7.22 -8.97 -8.48
CA ASN A 53 -8.08 -9.44 -9.55
C ASN A 53 -8.01 -10.97 -9.62
N GLU A 54 -8.84 -11.60 -10.46
CA GLU A 54 -8.91 -13.07 -10.58
C GLU A 54 -7.56 -13.74 -10.88
N SER A 55 -6.65 -13.05 -11.58
CA SER A 55 -5.38 -13.62 -12.06
C SER A 55 -4.12 -12.97 -11.49
N CYS A 56 -4.21 -11.81 -10.83
CA CYS A 56 -3.03 -11.06 -10.41
C CYS A 56 -3.33 -10.03 -9.31
N HIS A 57 -2.25 -9.55 -8.70
CA HIS A 57 -2.22 -8.40 -7.81
C HIS A 57 -1.70 -7.21 -8.60
N VAL A 58 -2.51 -6.17 -8.72
CA VAL A 58 -2.12 -4.89 -9.31
C VAL A 58 -1.75 -3.96 -8.16
N ILE A 59 -0.50 -3.52 -8.13
CA ILE A 59 0.01 -2.63 -7.07
C ILE A 59 0.42 -1.31 -7.72
N THR A 60 -0.20 -0.23 -7.28
CA THR A 60 0.01 1.12 -7.81
C THR A 60 0.59 2.00 -6.73
N PHE A 61 1.73 2.62 -6.99
CA PHE A 61 2.26 3.69 -6.16
C PHE A 61 2.02 5.05 -6.84
N TRP A 62 1.25 5.91 -6.18
CA TRP A 62 1.03 7.30 -6.58
C TRP A 62 2.02 8.19 -5.84
N ASP A 63 2.79 9.00 -6.57
CA ASP A 63 3.81 9.88 -5.98
C ASP A 63 3.30 11.26 -5.55
N GLY A 64 2.04 11.55 -5.91
CA GLY A 64 1.35 12.80 -5.62
C GLY A 64 1.53 13.92 -6.65
N TYR A 65 2.04 13.59 -7.84
CA TYR A 65 2.21 14.53 -8.95
C TYR A 65 1.60 14.01 -10.26
N SER A 66 0.47 13.30 -10.16
CA SER A 66 -0.17 12.57 -11.26
C SER A 66 0.68 11.46 -11.89
N GLN A 67 1.84 11.10 -11.32
CA GLN A 67 2.62 9.95 -11.78
C GLN A 67 2.30 8.71 -10.95
N SER A 68 2.29 7.57 -11.61
CA SER A 68 2.04 6.28 -10.99
C SER A 68 3.07 5.24 -11.43
N GLU A 69 3.59 4.47 -10.47
CA GLU A 69 4.35 3.25 -10.73
C GLU A 69 3.41 2.05 -10.52
N ILE A 70 3.04 1.37 -11.61
CA ILE A 70 2.11 0.23 -11.60
C ILE A 70 2.90 -1.06 -11.80
N ILE A 71 2.64 -2.05 -10.95
CA ILE A 71 3.28 -3.37 -11.01
C ILE A 71 2.22 -4.45 -10.87
N GLU A 72 2.19 -5.34 -11.85
CA GLU A 72 1.32 -6.50 -11.87
C GLU A 72 2.12 -7.76 -11.55
N VAL A 73 1.64 -8.54 -10.57
CA VAL A 73 2.29 -9.79 -10.16
C VAL A 73 1.28 -10.87 -9.87
N VAL A 74 1.57 -12.08 -10.31
CA VAL A 74 0.66 -13.23 -10.14
C VAL A 74 0.80 -13.83 -8.74
N SER A 75 2.01 -13.83 -8.17
CA SER A 75 2.28 -14.47 -6.88
C SER A 75 2.13 -13.51 -5.70
N GLU A 76 1.53 -13.97 -4.60
CA GLU A 76 1.52 -13.23 -3.33
C GLU A 76 2.94 -12.92 -2.81
N LYS A 77 3.91 -13.77 -3.14
CA LYS A 77 5.32 -13.58 -2.75
C LYS A 77 5.90 -12.34 -3.40
N ASP A 78 5.66 -12.16 -4.69
CA ASP A 78 6.16 -10.99 -5.42
C ASP A 78 5.32 -9.75 -5.09
N ALA A 79 4.01 -9.92 -4.87
CA ALA A 79 3.15 -8.84 -4.34
C ALA A 79 3.69 -8.31 -3.01
N SER A 80 4.03 -9.20 -2.08
CA SER A 80 4.61 -8.84 -0.79
C SER A 80 5.95 -8.10 -0.90
N LYS A 81 6.80 -8.46 -1.87
CA LYS A 81 8.07 -7.76 -2.12
C LYS A 81 7.82 -6.35 -2.65
N THR A 82 6.90 -6.21 -3.60
CA THR A 82 6.53 -4.91 -4.19
C THR A 82 5.90 -4.00 -3.15
N LEU A 83 4.96 -4.50 -2.34
CA LEU A 83 4.36 -3.75 -1.23
C LEU A 83 5.42 -3.27 -0.24
N LYS A 84 6.37 -4.12 0.17
CA LYS A 84 7.49 -3.71 1.03
C LYS A 84 8.32 -2.59 0.42
N ARG A 85 8.58 -2.66 -0.90
CA ARG A 85 9.34 -1.61 -1.61
C ARG A 85 8.58 -0.29 -1.62
N PHE A 86 7.28 -0.32 -1.88
CA PHE A 86 6.45 0.88 -1.96
C PHE A 86 6.12 1.47 -0.59
N MET A 87 5.95 0.66 0.46
CA MET A 87 5.84 1.18 1.83
C MET A 87 7.12 1.94 2.24
N LYS A 88 8.30 1.41 1.92
CA LYS A 88 9.57 2.14 2.13
C LYS A 88 9.63 3.45 1.35
N LYS A 89 9.09 3.47 0.13
CA LYS A 89 9.02 4.67 -0.71
C LYS A 89 8.08 5.69 -0.06
N LEU A 90 6.92 5.27 0.46
CA LEU A 90 5.96 6.13 1.14
C LEU A 90 6.53 6.71 2.45
N VAL A 91 7.22 5.90 3.27
CA VAL A 91 7.92 6.40 4.48
C VAL A 91 8.92 7.51 4.14
N LYS A 92 9.64 7.40 3.02
CA LYS A 92 10.56 8.46 2.59
C LYS A 92 9.84 9.74 2.22
N VAL A 93 8.62 9.67 1.68
CA VAL A 93 7.81 10.85 1.36
C VAL A 93 7.38 11.57 2.64
N ILE A 94 6.99 10.82 3.68
CA ILE A 94 6.46 11.38 4.93
C ILE A 94 7.58 11.96 5.82
N ASN A 95 8.78 11.40 5.75
CA ASN A 95 9.93 11.86 6.55
C ASN A 95 10.75 12.96 5.85
N HIS A 96 10.36 13.38 4.65
CA HIS A 96 11.01 14.45 3.89
C HIS A 96 10.32 15.79 4.08
#